data_AF-A0A2S9FNC2-F1
#
_entry.id   AF-A0A2S9FNC2-F1
#
_cell.length_a   1.000
_cell.length_b   1.000
_cell.length_c   1.000
_cell.angle_alpha   90.00
_cell.angle_beta   90.00
_cell.angle_gamma   90.00
#
_symmetry.space_group_name_H-M   'P 1'
#
loop_
_entity.id
_entity.type
_entity.pdbx_description
1 polymer ?
#
loop_
_entity_poly.entity_id
_entity_poly.type
_entity_poly.pdbx_seq_one_letter_code
_entity_poly.pdbx_strand_id
1 'polypeptide(L)' 'MTGPTTEVTLAVLDVVPEPYAVTPKLTARVGVAAIGDEPIHTIALRCQVRIDPLRRNYSDEEAEGLTDL' A
#
# COMPACT_ATOMS: atom_id res chain seq x y z
N MET A 1 28.39 -13.72 3.62
CA MET A 1 27.77 -13.63 4.96
C MET A 1 26.28 -13.38 4.75
N THR A 2 25.52 -14.42 4.43
CA THR A 2 24.05 -14.29 4.35
C THR A 2 23.54 -14.59 5.75
N GLY A 3 23.06 -13.56 6.45
CA GLY A 3 22.40 -13.74 7.74
C GLY A 3 21.13 -14.61 7.60
N PRO A 4 20.53 -15.04 8.73
CA PRO A 4 19.28 -15.76 8.69
C PRO A 4 18.25 -14.97 7.86
N THR A 5 17.60 -15.64 6.92
CA THR A 5 16.54 -15.03 6.11
C THR A 5 15.28 -15.01 6.96
N THR A 6 15.06 -13.92 7.70
CA THR A 6 13.78 -13.68 8.37
C THR A 6 12.72 -13.55 7.30
N GLU A 7 11.72 -14.42 7.34
CA GLU A 7 10.59 -14.35 6.43
C GLU A 7 9.69 -13.16 6.84
N VAL A 8 9.33 -12.33 5.88
CA VAL A 8 8.51 -11.14 6.11
C VAL A 8 7.33 -11.12 5.15
N THR A 9 6.16 -10.77 5.68
CA THR A 9 4.94 -10.56 4.88
C THR A 9 4.63 -9.08 4.76
N LEU A 10 4.15 -8.68 3.58
CA LEU A 10 3.81 -7.31 3.23
C LEU A 10 2.31 -7.27 2.88
N ALA A 11 1.60 -6.29 3.42
CA ALA A 11 0.20 -6.05 3.08
C ALA A 11 -0.06 -4.55 2.93
N VAL A 12 -0.87 -4.17 1.95
CA VAL A 12 -1.45 -2.83 1.89
C VAL A 12 -2.74 -2.87 2.72
N LEU A 13 -2.72 -2.22 3.87
CA LEU A 13 -3.82 -2.24 4.84
C LEU A 13 -4.88 -1.19 4.51
N ASP A 14 -4.48 -0.08 3.89
CA ASP A 14 -5.37 1.01 3.54
C ASP A 14 -4.74 1.92 2.48
N VAL A 15 -5.58 2.64 1.72
CA VAL A 15 -5.16 3.69 0.79
C VAL A 15 -6.19 4.81 0.82
N VAL A 16 -5.76 6.01 1.22
CA VAL A 16 -6.64 7.18 1.33
C VAL A 16 -6.12 8.37 0.52
N PRO A 17 -7.02 9.21 -0.04
CA PRO A 17 -6.61 10.48 -0.61
C PRO A 17 -6.15 11.44 0.49
N GLU A 18 -5.08 12.18 0.24
CA GLU A 18 -4.57 13.18 1.17
C GLU A 18 -5.52 14.39 1.22
N PRO A 19 -6.09 14.74 2.38
CA PRO A 19 -7.01 15.87 2.49
C PRO A 19 -6.34 17.19 2.13
N TYR A 20 -7.06 18.04 1.38
CA TYR A 20 -6.63 19.40 1.02
C TYR A 20 -5.30 19.47 0.23
N ALA A 21 -4.84 18.37 -0.34
CA ALA A 21 -3.65 18.38 -1.18
C ALA A 21 -3.92 19.17 -2.48
N VAL A 22 -3.00 20.08 -2.82
CA VAL A 22 -3.05 20.88 -4.07
C VAL A 22 -3.00 19.98 -5.32
N THR A 23 -2.45 18.77 -5.18
CA THR A 23 -2.44 17.76 -6.23
C THR A 23 -3.00 16.44 -5.69
N PRO A 24 -3.57 15.57 -6.56
CA PRO A 24 -4.02 14.25 -6.14
C PRO A 24 -2.86 13.45 -5.54
N LYS A 25 -2.96 13.15 -4.25
CA LYS A 25 -1.99 12.33 -3.51
C LYS A 25 -2.74 11.20 -2.82
N LEU A 26 -2.16 10.00 -2.91
CA LEU A 26 -2.65 8.82 -2.21
C LEU A 26 -1.63 8.42 -1.14
N THR A 27 -2.11 8.24 0.08
CA THR A 27 -1.34 7.74 1.21
C THR A 27 -1.72 6.29 1.44
N ALA A 28 -0.76 5.38 1.20
CA ALA A 28 -0.94 3.96 1.44
C ALA A 28 -0.36 3.55 2.79
N ARG A 29 -1.14 2.83 3.59
CA ARG A 29 -0.67 2.23 4.84
C ARG A 29 -0.19 0.82 4.58
N VAL A 30 1.10 0.58 4.73
CA VAL A 30 1.73 -0.73 4.52
C VAL A 30 1.99 -1.40 5.86
N GLY A 31 1.45 -2.60 6.04
CA GLY A 31 1.77 -3.49 7.14
C GLY A 31 2.95 -4.38 6.78
N VAL A 32 3.90 -4.50 7.69
CA VAL A 32 5.05 -5.41 7.58
C VAL A 32 5.07 -6.27 8.84
N ALA A 33 5.07 -7.59 8.66
CA ALA A 33 5.17 -8.53 9.77
C ALA A 33 6.29 -9.53 9.52
N ALA A 34 7.06 -9.83 10.58
CA ALA A 34 8.05 -10.88 10.58
C ALA A 34 7.38 -12.20 10.98
N ILE A 35 7.79 -13.30 10.34
CA ILE A 35 7.37 -14.64 10.70
C ILE A 35 8.49 -15.27 11.54
N GLY A 36 8.15 -15.67 12.76
CA GLY A 36 9.05 -16.31 13.72
C GLY A 36 9.23 -15.49 15.00
N ASP A 37 9.84 -16.12 15.99
CA ASP A 37 10.00 -15.57 17.35
C ASP A 37 11.30 -14.78 17.55
N GLU A 38 12.21 -14.81 16.56
CA GLU A 38 13.48 -14.09 16.63
C GLU A 38 13.27 -12.58 16.41
N PRO A 39 13.69 -11.71 17.36
CA PRO A 39 13.53 -10.28 17.23
C PRO A 39 14.38 -9.70 16.08
N ILE A 40 13.79 -8.80 15.30
CA ILE A 40 14.51 -8.04 14.28
C ILE A 40 15.22 -6.86 14.95
N HIS A 41 16.56 -6.90 15.01
CA HIS A 41 17.35 -5.77 15.51
C HIS A 41 17.52 -4.65 14.47
N THR A 42 17.62 -5.00 13.19
CA THR A 42 17.80 -4.04 12.10
C THR A 42 17.30 -4.64 10.80
N ILE A 43 16.58 -3.85 10.01
CA ILE A 43 16.11 -4.26 8.69
C ILE A 43 16.17 -3.09 7.70
N ALA A 44 16.60 -3.38 6.48
CA ALA A 44 16.44 -2.48 5.34
C ALA A 44 15.31 -3.04 4.48
N LEU A 45 14.23 -2.27 4.33
CA LEU A 45 13.06 -2.66 3.57
C LEU A 45 12.97 -1.89 2.27
N ARG A 46 12.73 -2.62 1.18
CA ARG A 46 12.33 -2.04 -0.11
C ARG A 46 10.92 -2.51 -0.42
N CYS A 47 9.95 -1.65 -0.13
CA CYS A 47 8.54 -1.91 -0.42
C CYS A 47 8.15 -1.18 -1.71
N GLN A 48 7.43 -1.87 -2.59
CA GLN A 48 6.83 -1.26 -3.78
C GLN A 48 5.32 -1.50 -3.72
N VAL A 49 4.54 -0.42 -3.89
CA VAL A 49 3.09 -0.49 -4.07
C VAL A 49 2.80 -0.44 -5.55
N ARG A 50 2.11 -1.45 -6.08
CA ARG A 50 1.60 -1.45 -7.46
C ARG A 50 0.12 -1.11 -7.43
N ILE A 51 -0.27 -0.11 -8.21
CA ILE A 51 -1.66 0.29 -8.41
C ILE A 51 -2.13 -0.34 -9.73
N ASP A 52 -3.17 -1.16 -9.66
CA ASP A 52 -3.76 -1.84 -10.82
C ASP A 52 -5.16 -1.23 -11.11
N PRO A 53 -5.25 -0.02 -11.69
CA PRO A 53 -6.50 0.76 -11.77
C PRO A 53 -7.60 0.06 -12.57
N LEU A 54 -7.23 -0.65 -13.64
CA LEU A 54 -8.17 -1.37 -14.51
C LEU A 54 -8.88 -2.56 -13.83
N ARG A 55 -8.47 -2.93 -12.61
CA ARG A 55 -9.08 -4.02 -11.85
C ARG A 55 -10.20 -3.54 -10.91
N ARG A 56 -10.39 -2.23 -10.77
CA ARG A 56 -11.45 -1.64 -9.96
C ARG A 56 -12.48 -1.02 -10.90
N ASN A 57 -13.66 -1.62 -10.98
CA ASN A 57 -14.80 -0.96 -11.60
C ASN A 57 -15.25 0.19 -10.70
N TYR A 58 -15.66 1.29 -11.31
CA TYR A 58 -16.39 2.33 -10.59
C TYR A 58 -17.75 1.78 -10.14
N SER A 59 -18.20 2.17 -8.96
CA SER A 59 -19.62 2.02 -8.62
C SER A 59 -20.46 2.98 -9.46
N ASP A 60 -21.77 2.74 -9.50
CA ASP A 60 -22.70 3.63 -10.21
C ASP A 60 -22.63 5.06 -9.63
N GLU A 61 -22.53 5.19 -8.30
CA GLU A 61 -22.37 6.47 -7.60
C GLU A 61 -21.06 7.20 -7.98
N GLU A 62 -19.95 6.47 -8.08
CA GLU A 62 -18.67 7.05 -8.51
C GLU A 62 -18.69 7.45 -9.99
N ALA A 63 -19.43 6.72 -10.82
CA ALA A 63 -19.53 6.97 -12.26
C ALA A 63 -20.32 8.25 -12.58
N GLU A 64 -21.33 8.60 -11.79
CA GLU A 64 -22.07 9.87 -11.93
C GLU A 64 -21.15 11.10 -11.79
N GLY A 65 -20.11 11.01 -10.96
CA GLY A 65 -19.10 12.06 -10.80
C GLY A 65 -18.12 12.21 -11.97
N LEU A 66 -18.07 11.25 -12.90
CA LEU A 66 -17.15 11.25 -14.06
C LEU A 66 -17.76 11.91 -15.31
N THR A 67 -19.08 12.10 -15.35
CA THR A 67 -19.79 12.68 -16.51
C THR A 67 -19.59 14.18 -16.74
N ASP A 68 -18.95 14.89 -15.80
CA ASP A 68 -18.69 16.34 -15.86
C ASP A 68 -17.27 16.70 -16.35
N LEU A 69 -16.54 15.72 -16.92
CA LEU A 69 -15.22 15.89 -17.56
C LEU A 69 -15.32 16.06 -19.08
#